data_AF-A0A0W0STG0-F1
#
_entry.id   AF-A0A0W0STG0-F1
#
_cell.length_a   1.000
_cell.length_b   1.000
_cell.length_c   1.000
_cell.angle_alpha   90.00
_cell.angle_beta   90.00
_cell.angle_gamma   90.00
#
_symmetry.space_group_name_H-M   'P 1'
#
loop_
_entity.id
_entity.type
_entity.pdbx_description
1 polymer ?
#
loop_
_entity_poly.entity_id
_entity_poly.type
_entity_poly.pdbx_seq_one_letter_code
_entity_poly.pdbx_strand_id
1 'polypeptide(L)'
;MPLKDAINNADKVLVVGYSPTGGGHTGRTFSIIEQALKDGHLHTNDAVIFHCPPKWENIDRPELNRITNILQEKGIQVVFSVADKSVYGYLKKDGSSDDAKILDRFAHYPERSKNQNSDIIECGALWPSSQTENQSNLLPTQFIYSEVMPDLTISAKHLMQSLSKELQNKNDKIYVLTDMDPYLQKAAIEVGVPPQHCLDQQNHAILLHDEKNFLGSYALLAKVLSASGGKISHMELGDKNTLSTVEDLMSKLGISKDTSKEQAKKLVIDVLHCNGARIDLKKEYSSTKAGVMWPENLKPQDVKQVVYIYAHASTPAIGEHIRKKIESNDPNYTNKVFLFCGQGAIQGKNYNAMHMAYIAEADGITTAGAGTTGEFTYLHTKANDNSRLLVLPIHGHNEQKANAQFIANKFEQNVLYEEKKDVLALVDQLVNLPLIPEPSPDKSKMDVFFKAITDKETYSKQASEILFENVQHTQSETLNEAEKAMRKDPGLRVNRRYIKAVFQLLSQIEEKDVKFPVKIQIKQDSPPKVFRNIDEIVEFFQKDEELMKTLETRSNLEETKAPEFVLRDKVVTFFQKCPTLSSEEKYKEAEALKEEFGSDMTTGF
;
A
#
# COMPACT_ATOMS: atom_id res chain seq x y z
N MET A 1 -2.39 4.14 34.46
CA MET A 1 -2.20 2.68 34.63
C MET A 1 -0.84 2.31 34.05
N PRO A 2 -0.02 1.47 34.70
CA PRO A 2 1.22 0.94 34.12
C PRO A 2 0.97 0.12 32.84
N LEU A 3 1.88 0.16 31.87
CA LEU A 3 1.78 -0.61 30.62
C LEU A 3 1.57 -2.11 30.86
N LYS A 4 2.28 -2.66 31.85
CA LYS A 4 2.14 -4.05 32.29
C LYS A 4 0.71 -4.39 32.72
N ASP A 5 0.06 -3.49 33.46
CA ASP A 5 -1.30 -3.71 33.95
C ASP A 5 -2.32 -3.56 32.81
N ALA A 6 -2.06 -2.69 31.84
CA ALA A 6 -2.89 -2.55 30.64
C ALA A 6 -2.94 -3.84 29.81
N ILE A 7 -1.81 -4.54 29.71
CA ILE A 7 -1.72 -5.82 28.99
C ILE A 7 -2.28 -6.97 29.82
N ASN A 8 -1.87 -7.08 31.09
CA ASN A 8 -2.21 -8.24 31.93
C ASN A 8 -3.68 -8.34 32.29
N ASN A 9 -4.33 -7.19 32.46
CA ASN A 9 -5.75 -7.13 32.80
C ASN A 9 -6.65 -7.14 31.56
N ALA A 10 -6.09 -7.20 30.36
CA ALA A 10 -6.88 -7.19 29.15
C ALA A 10 -7.67 -8.50 28.98
N ASP A 11 -8.94 -8.38 28.60
CA ASP A 11 -9.75 -9.54 28.21
C ASP A 11 -9.25 -10.10 26.87
N LYS A 12 -9.00 -9.19 25.92
CA LYS A 12 -8.43 -9.46 24.60
C LYS A 12 -7.30 -8.50 24.28
N VAL A 13 -6.27 -8.97 23.57
CA VAL A 13 -5.18 -8.14 23.05
C VAL A 13 -5.15 -8.26 21.52
N LEU A 14 -5.50 -7.18 20.82
CA LEU A 14 -5.33 -7.08 19.38
C LEU A 14 -3.98 -6.46 19.04
N VAL A 15 -3.09 -7.21 18.41
CA VAL A 15 -1.81 -6.73 17.88
C VAL A 15 -1.99 -6.38 16.41
N VAL A 16 -1.64 -5.15 16.04
CA VAL A 16 -1.84 -4.61 14.69
C VAL A 16 -0.50 -4.23 14.08
N GLY A 17 -0.11 -4.93 13.01
CA GLY A 17 1.02 -4.55 12.16
C GLY A 17 0.51 -3.99 10.83
N TYR A 18 1.07 -2.89 10.35
CA TYR A 18 0.59 -2.28 9.11
C TYR A 18 1.71 -1.62 8.32
N SER A 19 1.49 -1.45 7.01
CA SER A 19 2.47 -0.84 6.12
C SER A 19 2.73 0.65 6.46
N PRO A 20 3.97 1.16 6.34
CA PRO A 20 4.33 2.56 6.43
C PRO A 20 3.89 3.39 5.24
N THR A 21 3.37 2.79 4.16
CA THR A 21 2.90 3.56 2.98
C THR A 21 1.82 4.57 3.29
N GLY A 22 1.22 4.56 4.49
CA GLY A 22 0.41 5.67 5.02
C GLY A 22 -0.83 6.01 4.18
N GLY A 23 -1.14 5.18 3.18
CA GLY A 23 -2.22 5.37 2.23
C GLY A 23 -3.39 4.43 2.48
N GLY A 24 -4.11 4.07 1.41
CA GLY A 24 -5.35 3.31 1.50
C GLY A 24 -5.23 1.91 2.12
N HIS A 25 -4.04 1.32 2.24
CA HIS A 25 -3.84 0.01 2.88
C HIS A 25 -3.95 0.13 4.41
N THR A 26 -3.13 1.01 5.01
CA THR A 26 -3.19 1.35 6.44
C THR A 26 -4.58 1.84 6.85
N GLY A 27 -5.21 2.70 6.02
CA GLY A 27 -6.58 3.15 6.26
C GLY A 27 -7.58 1.99 6.32
N ARG A 28 -7.47 1.01 5.42
CA ARG A 28 -8.31 -0.20 5.44
C ARG A 28 -8.09 -1.05 6.70
N THR A 29 -6.86 -1.19 7.16
CA THR A 29 -6.57 -1.87 8.43
C THR A 29 -7.28 -1.19 9.59
N PHE A 30 -7.30 0.15 9.62
CA PHE A 30 -8.02 0.88 10.66
C PHE A 30 -9.55 0.79 10.49
N SER A 31 -10.07 0.76 9.26
CA SER A 31 -11.49 0.49 9.01
C SER A 31 -11.93 -0.88 9.54
N ILE A 32 -11.05 -1.90 9.54
CA ILE A 32 -11.34 -3.22 10.16
C ILE A 32 -11.50 -3.07 11.68
N ILE A 33 -10.65 -2.27 12.34
CA ILE A 33 -10.76 -1.99 13.78
C ILE A 33 -12.06 -1.26 14.09
N GLU A 34 -12.45 -0.27 13.28
CA GLU A 34 -13.73 0.43 13.44
C GLU A 34 -14.93 -0.50 13.27
N GLN A 35 -14.86 -1.39 12.28
CA GLN A 35 -15.89 -2.39 12.04
C GLN A 35 -15.99 -3.36 13.22
N ALA A 36 -14.86 -3.81 13.79
CA ALA A 36 -14.82 -4.62 15.00
C ALA A 36 -15.41 -3.91 16.23
N LEU A 37 -15.23 -2.60 16.37
CA LEU A 37 -15.89 -1.80 17.41
C LEU A 37 -17.40 -1.71 17.20
N LYS A 38 -17.83 -1.52 15.95
CA LYS A 38 -19.24 -1.41 15.56
C LYS A 38 -20.00 -2.73 15.79
N ASP A 39 -19.34 -3.85 15.50
CA ASP A 39 -19.88 -5.19 15.67
C ASP A 39 -19.76 -5.71 17.12
N GLY A 40 -19.08 -4.95 17.99
CA GLY A 40 -18.94 -5.28 19.42
C GLY A 40 -17.88 -6.34 19.71
N HIS A 41 -16.97 -6.62 18.78
CA HIS A 41 -15.86 -7.54 18.98
C HIS A 41 -14.72 -6.94 19.82
N LEU A 42 -14.65 -5.61 19.92
CA LEU A 42 -13.72 -4.89 20.80
C LEU A 42 -14.52 -4.09 21.84
N HIS A 43 -14.18 -4.24 23.10
CA HIS A 43 -14.95 -3.69 24.21
C HIS A 43 -14.06 -3.11 25.33
N THR A 44 -14.69 -2.41 26.28
CA THR A 44 -14.01 -1.85 27.45
C THR A 44 -13.22 -2.96 28.18
N ASN A 45 -11.97 -2.66 28.54
CA ASN A 45 -10.94 -3.58 29.07
C ASN A 45 -10.17 -4.41 28.02
N ASP A 46 -10.46 -4.31 26.72
CA ASP A 46 -9.53 -4.83 25.71
C ASP A 46 -8.30 -3.90 25.58
N ALA A 47 -7.24 -4.42 24.97
CA ALA A 47 -6.06 -3.66 24.59
C ALA A 47 -5.75 -3.80 23.10
N VAL A 48 -5.31 -2.70 22.48
CA VAL A 48 -4.81 -2.67 21.11
C VAL A 48 -3.34 -2.28 21.14
N ILE A 49 -2.47 -3.14 20.61
CA ILE A 49 -1.04 -2.90 20.45
C ILE A 49 -0.77 -2.60 18.98
N PHE A 50 -0.41 -1.36 18.66
CA PHE A 50 0.09 -1.02 17.34
C PHE A 50 1.60 -1.28 17.29
N HIS A 51 2.01 -2.21 16.42
CA HIS A 51 3.41 -2.46 16.07
C HIS A 51 3.76 -1.59 14.85
N CYS A 52 4.09 -0.34 15.14
CA CYS A 52 4.19 0.72 14.17
C CYS A 52 5.50 0.65 13.38
N PRO A 53 5.47 0.98 12.09
CA PRO A 53 6.71 1.24 11.36
C PRO A 53 7.52 2.39 11.98
N PRO A 54 8.86 2.40 11.79
CA PRO A 54 9.70 3.51 12.23
C PRO A 54 9.22 4.88 11.74
N LYS A 55 9.56 5.93 12.50
CA LYS A 55 9.29 7.32 12.14
C LYS A 55 9.88 7.60 10.75
N TRP A 56 9.03 7.86 9.76
CA TRP A 56 9.44 8.22 8.40
C TRP A 56 9.47 9.74 8.27
N GLU A 57 10.68 10.32 8.17
CA GLU A 57 10.91 11.76 7.90
C GLU A 57 10.09 12.75 8.76
N ASN A 58 9.72 12.35 9.99
CA ASN A 58 8.86 13.12 10.90
C ASN A 58 7.47 13.47 10.34
N ILE A 59 6.96 12.69 9.38
CA ILE A 59 5.60 12.87 8.84
C ILE A 59 4.58 12.37 9.86
N ASP A 60 3.57 13.20 10.16
CA ASP A 60 2.47 12.86 11.06
C ASP A 60 1.54 11.80 10.45
N ARG A 61 0.90 11.00 11.32
CA ARG A 61 -0.01 9.91 10.93
C ARG A 61 -1.42 10.19 11.45
N PRO A 62 -2.18 11.10 10.80
CA PRO A 62 -3.46 11.58 11.30
C PRO A 62 -4.51 10.47 11.48
N GLU A 63 -4.52 9.48 10.58
CA GLU A 63 -5.43 8.32 10.69
C GLU A 63 -5.15 7.46 11.92
N LEU A 64 -3.88 7.32 12.33
CA LEU A 64 -3.55 6.57 13.55
C LEU A 64 -3.99 7.34 14.80
N ASN A 65 -3.81 8.66 14.81
CA ASN A 65 -4.30 9.51 15.91
C ASN A 65 -5.83 9.40 16.02
N ARG A 66 -6.54 9.41 14.89
CA ARG A 66 -8.00 9.29 14.84
C ARG A 66 -8.49 7.96 15.42
N ILE A 67 -7.96 6.82 14.95
CA ILE A 67 -8.39 5.50 15.45
C ILE A 67 -8.03 5.31 16.93
N THR A 68 -6.90 5.84 17.37
CA THR A 68 -6.46 5.79 18.77
C THR A 68 -7.42 6.54 19.68
N ASN A 69 -7.85 7.74 19.29
CA ASN A 69 -8.84 8.51 20.05
C ASN A 69 -10.18 7.75 20.14
N ILE A 70 -10.65 7.16 19.03
CA ILE A 70 -11.88 6.34 19.02
C ILE A 70 -11.78 5.16 20.00
N LEU A 71 -10.65 4.44 20.02
CA LEU A 71 -10.41 3.34 20.94
C LEU A 71 -10.42 3.81 22.40
N GLN A 72 -9.75 4.93 22.69
CA GLN A 72 -9.71 5.49 24.04
C GLN A 72 -11.07 5.98 24.54
N GLU A 73 -11.88 6.61 23.68
CA GLU A 73 -13.25 7.02 24.01
C GLU A 73 -14.13 5.81 24.39
N LYS A 74 -13.79 4.61 23.92
CA LYS A 74 -14.45 3.34 24.28
C LYS A 74 -13.84 2.66 25.51
N GLY A 75 -12.84 3.28 26.15
CA GLY A 75 -12.13 2.73 27.31
C GLY A 75 -11.19 1.56 26.95
N ILE A 76 -10.77 1.45 25.69
CA ILE A 76 -9.81 0.45 25.23
C ILE A 76 -8.40 1.00 25.41
N GLN A 77 -7.51 0.18 25.96
CA GLN A 77 -6.12 0.58 26.17
C GLN A 77 -5.36 0.55 24.85
N VAL A 78 -4.58 1.60 24.57
CA VAL A 78 -3.77 1.68 23.35
C VAL A 78 -2.28 1.71 23.70
N VAL A 79 -1.55 0.75 23.14
CA VAL A 79 -0.09 0.59 23.30
C VAL A 79 0.57 0.78 21.94
N PHE A 80 1.66 1.52 21.92
CA PHE A 80 2.51 1.69 20.76
C PHE A 80 3.85 1.00 20.96
N SER A 81 4.35 0.37 19.92
CA SER A 81 5.73 -0.12 19.85
C SER A 81 6.27 0.13 18.45
N VAL A 82 7.57 0.41 18.33
CA VAL A 82 8.19 0.64 17.04
C VAL A 82 8.83 -0.64 16.52
N ALA A 83 8.45 -1.07 15.34
CA ALA A 83 9.00 -2.24 14.70
C ALA A 83 10.47 -2.00 14.29
N ASP A 84 11.36 -2.92 14.68
CA ASP A 84 12.71 -2.97 14.09
C ASP A 84 12.65 -3.28 12.58
N LYS A 85 11.53 -3.86 12.18
CA LYS A 85 11.20 -4.39 10.85
C LYS A 85 9.75 -4.05 10.58
N SER A 86 9.49 -2.91 9.96
CA SER A 86 8.25 -2.81 9.21
C SER A 86 8.37 -3.56 7.90
N VAL A 87 7.25 -4.06 7.40
CA VAL A 87 7.02 -4.15 5.96
C VAL A 87 7.29 -2.77 5.43
N TYR A 88 8.47 -2.43 4.92
CA TYR A 88 8.70 -1.06 4.45
C TYR A 88 7.97 -0.88 3.14
N GLY A 89 6.67 -0.59 3.17
CA GLY A 89 6.00 0.01 2.05
C GLY A 89 6.76 1.31 1.69
N TYR A 90 7.20 1.40 0.44
CA TYR A 90 8.32 2.27 0.08
C TYR A 90 7.86 3.66 -0.27
N LEU A 91 7.78 4.55 0.72
CA LEU A 91 7.57 5.96 0.46
C LEU A 91 8.85 6.58 -0.11
N LYS A 92 8.75 7.24 -1.27
CA LYS A 92 9.67 8.33 -1.61
C LYS A 92 9.50 9.45 -0.55
N LYS A 93 10.41 10.43 -0.55
CA LYS A 93 10.32 11.59 0.37
C LYS A 93 8.99 12.35 0.29
N ASP A 94 8.33 12.26 -0.86
CA ASP A 94 7.03 12.87 -1.14
C ASP A 94 5.82 11.99 -0.77
N GLY A 95 6.05 10.79 -0.22
CA GLY A 95 4.98 9.88 0.19
C GLY A 95 4.38 9.03 -0.94
N SER A 96 4.99 8.94 -2.14
CA SER A 96 4.57 7.98 -3.17
C SER A 96 5.19 6.59 -2.97
N SER A 97 4.45 5.53 -3.31
CA SER A 97 4.81 4.12 -3.03
C SER A 97 5.64 3.41 -4.13
N ASP A 98 6.36 4.15 -4.98
CA ASP A 98 6.94 3.67 -6.24
C ASP A 98 8.48 3.54 -6.24
N ASP A 99 9.09 3.19 -5.10
CA ASP A 99 10.55 3.16 -4.94
C ASP A 99 11.17 1.76 -5.23
N ALA A 100 11.88 1.65 -6.36
CA ALA A 100 12.66 0.47 -6.77
C ALA A 100 13.78 0.07 -5.77
N LYS A 101 14.13 0.94 -4.81
CA LYS A 101 15.10 0.64 -3.74
C LYS A 101 14.64 -0.44 -2.76
N ILE A 102 13.45 -1.00 -2.94
CA ILE A 102 13.03 -2.22 -2.26
C ILE A 102 14.07 -3.33 -2.38
N LEU A 103 14.60 -3.53 -3.57
CA LEU A 103 15.55 -4.59 -3.85
C LEU A 103 16.87 -4.37 -3.10
N ASP A 104 17.33 -3.11 -3.06
CA ASP A 104 18.47 -2.69 -2.23
C ASP A 104 18.20 -3.00 -0.76
N ARG A 105 17.07 -2.56 -0.20
CA ARG A 105 16.76 -2.76 1.23
C ARG A 105 16.62 -4.24 1.58
N PHE A 106 16.01 -5.05 0.70
CA PHE A 106 15.92 -6.50 0.86
C PHE A 106 17.31 -7.16 0.92
N ALA A 107 18.24 -6.66 0.11
CA ALA A 107 19.59 -7.20 0.03
C ALA A 107 20.46 -6.89 1.25
N HIS A 108 20.38 -5.66 1.75
CA HIS A 108 21.10 -5.18 2.93
C HIS A 108 20.49 -5.65 4.26
N TYR A 109 19.46 -6.50 4.19
CA TYR A 109 18.79 -7.05 5.35
C TYR A 109 19.50 -8.25 6.05
N PRO A 110 20.80 -8.15 6.40
CA PRO A 110 21.29 -8.97 7.51
C PRO A 110 22.11 -8.22 8.57
N GLU A 111 22.29 -6.91 8.50
CA GLU A 111 22.94 -6.15 9.59
C GLU A 111 21.95 -5.83 10.73
N ARG A 112 21.33 -6.87 11.31
CA ARG A 112 20.51 -6.71 12.52
C ARG A 112 21.34 -5.96 13.56
N SER A 113 20.71 -5.02 14.28
CA SER A 113 21.23 -4.66 15.59
C SER A 113 21.39 -5.96 16.37
N LYS A 114 22.64 -6.40 16.58
CA LYS A 114 22.94 -7.61 17.37
C LYS A 114 22.46 -7.49 18.81
N ASN A 115 22.08 -6.28 19.20
CA ASN A 115 21.74 -5.88 20.54
C ASN A 115 20.32 -5.32 20.50
N GLN A 116 19.37 -6.14 20.94
CA GLN A 116 18.39 -5.78 21.98
C GLN A 116 17.44 -6.97 22.16
N ASN A 117 17.62 -7.74 23.25
CA ASN A 117 16.54 -8.56 23.79
C ASN A 117 15.57 -7.60 24.49
N SER A 118 14.84 -6.80 23.71
CA SER A 118 13.92 -5.80 24.24
C SER A 118 12.59 -6.43 24.63
N ASP A 119 12.03 -5.99 25.76
CA ASP A 119 10.71 -6.37 26.26
C ASP A 119 9.67 -5.32 25.82
N ILE A 120 8.41 -5.72 25.57
CA ILE A 120 7.33 -4.76 25.28
C ILE A 120 7.12 -3.76 26.42
N ILE A 121 7.43 -4.15 27.66
CA ILE A 121 7.35 -3.23 28.80
C ILE A 121 8.39 -2.12 28.72
N GLU A 122 9.54 -2.37 28.09
CA GLU A 122 10.63 -1.40 27.91
C GLU A 122 10.49 -0.58 26.63
N CYS A 123 9.99 -1.20 25.56
CA CYS A 123 9.89 -0.57 24.24
C CYS A 123 8.49 -0.06 23.89
N GLY A 124 7.51 -0.34 24.73
CA GLY A 124 6.14 0.10 24.54
C GLY A 124 5.85 1.45 25.20
N ALA A 125 4.94 2.21 24.63
CA ALA A 125 4.37 3.40 25.24
C ALA A 125 2.84 3.29 25.27
N LEU A 126 2.24 3.64 26.41
CA LEU A 126 0.80 3.85 26.48
C LEU A 126 0.46 5.19 25.86
N TRP A 127 -0.61 5.25 25.08
CA TRP A 127 -1.16 6.53 24.69
C TRP A 127 -1.72 7.27 25.92
N PRO A 128 -1.37 8.55 26.13
CA PRO A 128 -1.87 9.30 27.27
C PRO A 128 -3.40 9.39 27.23
N SER A 129 -4.05 9.03 28.34
CA SER A 129 -5.48 9.27 28.51
C SER A 129 -5.73 10.78 28.57
N SER A 130 -6.66 11.30 27.77
CA SER A 130 -7.07 12.72 27.78
C SER A 130 -7.64 13.22 29.12
N GLN A 131 -7.68 12.40 30.17
CA GLN A 131 -8.06 12.80 31.52
C GLN A 131 -6.83 13.28 32.30
N THR A 132 -6.43 14.53 32.07
CA THR A 132 -5.88 15.36 33.13
C THR A 132 -6.90 16.46 33.43
N GLU A 133 -7.52 16.35 34.61
CA GLU A 133 -8.32 17.42 35.20
C GLU A 133 -7.49 18.71 35.25
N ASN A 134 -8.14 19.84 34.94
CA ASN A 134 -7.64 21.23 34.97
C ASN A 134 -6.88 21.78 33.75
N GLN A 135 -7.44 21.68 32.54
CA GLN A 135 -7.27 22.75 31.54
C GLN A 135 -8.61 23.15 30.92
N SER A 136 -9.15 24.25 31.45
CA SER A 136 -10.30 24.96 30.92
C SER A 136 -10.04 25.50 29.50
N ASN A 137 -11.00 25.29 28.60
CA ASN A 137 -11.27 26.08 27.39
C ASN A 137 -10.25 26.07 26.23
N LEU A 138 -9.50 25.00 26.04
CA LEU A 138 -8.83 24.76 24.75
C LEU A 138 -9.39 23.47 24.14
N LEU A 139 -9.69 23.52 22.84
CA LEU A 139 -9.99 22.37 21.99
C LEU A 139 -9.05 21.20 22.37
N PRO A 140 -9.52 19.93 22.34
CA PRO A 140 -8.70 18.80 22.76
C PRO A 140 -7.37 18.89 22.02
N THR A 141 -6.29 19.16 22.77
CA THR A 141 -4.93 19.20 22.24
C THR A 141 -4.69 17.84 21.61
N GLN A 142 -4.68 17.81 20.29
CA GLN A 142 -4.36 16.62 19.51
C GLN A 142 -2.95 16.21 19.93
N PHE A 143 -2.80 15.10 20.65
CA PHE A 143 -1.49 14.51 20.87
C PHE A 143 -0.89 14.16 19.51
N ILE A 144 0.33 14.64 19.26
CA ILE A 144 1.01 14.43 18.00
C ILE A 144 1.70 13.07 18.08
N TYR A 145 1.43 12.18 17.12
CA TYR A 145 2.06 10.87 16.95
C TYR A 145 3.58 10.89 17.20
N SER A 146 4.26 11.95 16.79
CA SER A 146 5.71 12.14 16.93
C SER A 146 6.19 12.24 18.38
N GLU A 147 5.33 12.68 19.31
CA GLU A 147 5.67 12.94 20.72
C GLU A 147 5.52 11.72 21.62
N VAL A 148 4.65 10.76 21.27
CA VAL A 148 4.32 9.60 22.12
C VAL A 148 5.10 8.34 21.70
N MET A 149 5.66 8.33 20.49
CA MET A 149 6.32 7.15 19.94
C MET A 149 7.63 6.79 20.68
N PRO A 150 7.80 5.54 21.14
CA PRO A 150 9.04 5.08 21.75
C PRO A 150 10.25 5.28 20.84
N ASP A 151 11.39 5.62 21.43
CA ASP A 151 12.67 5.69 20.70
C ASP A 151 13.29 4.31 20.47
N LEU A 152 12.90 3.31 21.28
CA LEU A 152 13.39 1.95 21.19
C LEU A 152 12.56 1.12 20.23
N THR A 153 13.23 0.28 19.44
CA THR A 153 12.59 -0.64 18.51
C THR A 153 12.51 -2.05 19.09
N ILE A 154 11.50 -2.81 18.65
CA ILE A 154 11.28 -4.20 19.04
C ILE A 154 10.92 -5.03 17.81
N SER A 155 11.51 -6.23 17.72
CA SER A 155 11.18 -7.17 16.65
C SER A 155 9.86 -7.88 16.87
N ALA A 156 9.15 -8.20 15.79
CA ALA A 156 7.93 -9.02 15.86
C ALA A 156 8.10 -10.28 16.71
N LYS A 157 9.26 -10.96 16.58
CA LYS A 157 9.60 -12.13 17.39
C LYS A 157 9.67 -11.80 18.88
N HIS A 158 10.40 -10.75 19.25
CA HIS A 158 10.57 -10.36 20.65
C HIS A 158 9.27 -9.79 21.23
N LEU A 159 8.52 -9.00 20.46
CA LEU A 159 7.18 -8.50 20.81
C LEU A 159 6.26 -9.65 21.20
N MET A 160 6.09 -10.65 20.32
CA MET A 160 5.20 -11.77 20.59
C MET A 160 5.69 -12.66 21.73
N GLN A 161 7.00 -12.87 21.86
CA GLN A 161 7.58 -13.63 22.97
C GLN A 161 7.38 -12.95 24.33
N SER A 162 7.62 -11.64 24.40
CA SER A 162 7.41 -10.83 25.60
C SER A 162 5.91 -10.76 25.95
N LEU A 163 5.03 -10.53 24.96
CA LEU A 163 3.59 -10.48 25.17
C LEU A 163 3.06 -11.82 25.71
N SER A 164 3.47 -12.94 25.09
CA SER A 164 3.10 -14.28 25.53
C SER A 164 3.53 -14.53 26.98
N LYS A 165 4.74 -14.09 27.36
CA LYS A 165 5.24 -14.20 28.73
C LYS A 165 4.44 -13.35 29.73
N GLU A 166 4.15 -12.09 29.42
CA GLU A 166 3.37 -11.21 30.31
C GLU A 166 1.95 -11.74 30.52
N LEU A 167 1.32 -12.27 29.47
CA LEU A 167 0.02 -12.94 29.54
C LEU A 167 0.07 -14.37 30.13
N GLN A 168 1.21 -14.80 30.67
CA GLN A 168 1.41 -16.14 31.28
C GLN A 168 1.06 -17.29 30.32
N ASN A 169 1.41 -17.13 29.04
CA ASN A 169 1.13 -18.04 27.92
C ASN A 169 -0.37 -18.23 27.59
N LYS A 170 -1.25 -17.30 28.02
CA LYS A 170 -2.66 -17.25 27.59
C LYS A 170 -2.78 -16.67 26.18
N ASN A 171 -2.22 -17.38 25.21
CA ASN A 171 -2.09 -16.92 23.82
C ASN A 171 -3.42 -16.93 23.05
N ASP A 172 -4.44 -17.59 23.59
CA ASP A 172 -5.83 -17.54 23.12
C ASP A 172 -6.46 -16.16 23.27
N LYS A 173 -5.93 -15.30 24.16
CA LYS A 173 -6.37 -13.90 24.28
C LYS A 173 -5.82 -12.98 23.18
N ILE A 174 -4.84 -13.45 22.42
CA ILE A 174 -4.12 -12.62 21.45
C ILE A 174 -4.76 -12.79 20.07
N TYR A 175 -5.05 -11.65 19.44
CA TYR A 175 -5.49 -11.54 18.05
C TYR A 175 -4.47 -10.73 17.28
N VAL A 176 -4.23 -11.08 16.02
CA VAL A 176 -3.20 -10.47 15.18
C VAL A 176 -3.80 -10.09 13.84
N LEU A 177 -3.87 -8.78 13.59
CA LEU A 177 -4.28 -8.20 12.33
C LEU A 177 -3.06 -7.60 11.65
N THR A 178 -2.75 -8.03 10.43
CA THR A 178 -1.66 -7.45 9.66
C THR A 178 -2.10 -6.93 8.31
N ASP A 179 -1.48 -5.85 7.86
CA ASP A 179 -1.43 -5.46 6.45
C ASP A 179 -0.05 -5.81 5.91
N MET A 180 0.03 -6.99 5.30
CA MET A 180 1.21 -7.52 4.61
C MET A 180 2.43 -7.74 5.52
N ASP A 181 2.24 -8.00 6.83
CA ASP A 181 3.33 -8.27 7.80
C ASP A 181 3.50 -9.77 8.12
N PRO A 182 4.17 -10.54 7.24
CA PRO A 182 4.37 -11.97 7.44
C PRO A 182 5.29 -12.26 8.63
N TYR A 183 6.07 -11.30 9.11
CA TYR A 183 6.98 -11.51 10.24
C TYR A 183 6.21 -11.50 11.54
N LEU A 184 5.28 -10.56 11.71
CA LEU A 184 4.38 -10.53 12.86
C LEU A 184 3.46 -11.74 12.88
N GLN A 185 2.86 -12.11 11.73
CA GLN A 185 2.07 -13.34 11.60
C GLN A 185 2.88 -14.59 11.99
N LYS A 186 4.10 -14.74 11.46
CA LYS A 186 4.98 -15.86 11.80
C LYS A 186 5.35 -15.89 13.28
N ALA A 187 5.68 -14.74 13.86
CA ALA A 187 6.04 -14.64 15.28
C ALA A 187 4.87 -15.03 16.18
N ALA A 188 3.65 -14.64 15.83
CA ALA A 188 2.44 -14.99 16.57
C ALA A 188 2.19 -16.51 16.58
N ILE A 189 2.28 -17.15 15.41
CA ILE A 189 2.13 -18.60 15.30
C ILE A 189 3.26 -19.33 16.06
N GLU A 190 4.49 -18.85 16.01
CA GLU A 190 5.65 -19.45 16.72
C GLU A 190 5.49 -19.44 18.24
N VAL A 191 4.82 -18.43 18.81
CA VAL A 191 4.54 -18.39 20.25
C VAL A 191 3.26 -19.14 20.64
N GLY A 192 2.50 -19.66 19.66
CA GLY A 192 1.30 -20.45 19.90
C GLY A 192 -0.01 -19.66 19.92
N VAL A 193 -0.07 -18.49 19.29
CA VAL A 193 -1.36 -17.83 19.01
C VAL A 193 -2.17 -18.72 18.06
N PRO A 194 -3.47 -18.95 18.32
CA PRO A 194 -4.29 -19.79 17.45
C PRO A 194 -4.35 -19.23 16.01
N PRO A 195 -4.19 -20.06 14.97
CA PRO A 195 -4.24 -19.59 13.57
C PRO A 195 -5.53 -18.84 13.21
N GLN A 196 -6.66 -19.18 13.84
CA GLN A 196 -7.93 -18.49 13.65
C GLN A 196 -7.96 -17.06 14.21
N HIS A 197 -7.04 -16.69 15.12
CA HIS A 197 -6.88 -15.34 15.65
C HIS A 197 -5.87 -14.51 14.85
N CYS A 198 -5.39 -15.03 13.73
CA CYS A 198 -4.36 -14.43 12.91
C CYS A 198 -4.95 -14.13 11.53
N LEU A 199 -5.06 -12.85 11.16
CA LEU A 199 -5.54 -12.40 9.86
C LEU A 199 -4.52 -11.49 9.18
N ASP A 200 -4.10 -11.86 7.98
CA ASP A 200 -3.37 -10.98 7.07
C ASP A 200 -4.31 -10.43 5.99
N GLN A 201 -4.41 -9.11 5.92
CA GLN A 201 -5.04 -8.39 4.83
C GLN A 201 -4.07 -8.34 3.64
N GLN A 202 -4.54 -8.76 2.45
CA GLN A 202 -3.72 -8.81 1.26
C GLN A 202 -4.44 -8.37 -0.01
N ASN A 203 -3.72 -7.62 -0.87
CA ASN A 203 -4.19 -7.24 -2.21
C ASN A 203 -3.57 -8.08 -3.34
N HIS A 204 -2.56 -8.90 -3.07
CA HIS A 204 -1.73 -9.55 -4.10
C HIS A 204 -2.34 -10.80 -4.76
N ALA A 205 -3.55 -11.25 -4.36
CA ALA A 205 -4.11 -12.49 -4.89
C ALA A 205 -4.26 -12.50 -6.42
N ILE A 206 -4.46 -11.33 -7.01
CA ILE A 206 -4.52 -11.16 -8.47
C ILE A 206 -3.22 -11.55 -9.18
N LEU A 207 -2.09 -11.50 -8.49
CA LEU A 207 -0.80 -11.96 -9.00
C LEU A 207 -0.60 -13.46 -8.84
N LEU A 208 -1.47 -14.12 -8.07
CA LEU A 208 -1.38 -15.55 -7.85
C LEU A 208 -2.02 -16.28 -9.05
N HIS A 209 -1.18 -16.86 -9.88
CA HIS A 209 -1.55 -17.71 -11.01
C HIS A 209 -0.81 -19.05 -10.93
N ASP A 210 -1.54 -20.16 -10.91
CA ASP A 210 -1.02 -21.49 -10.59
C ASP A 210 0.31 -21.84 -11.28
N GLU A 211 0.45 -21.59 -12.58
CA GLU A 211 1.68 -21.89 -13.32
C GLU A 211 2.79 -20.84 -13.18
N LYS A 212 2.43 -19.55 -13.05
CA LYS A 212 3.41 -18.44 -13.02
C LYS A 212 3.99 -18.18 -11.64
N ASN A 213 3.30 -18.63 -10.59
CA ASN A 213 3.68 -18.45 -9.19
C ASN A 213 5.09 -18.96 -8.87
N PHE A 214 5.61 -19.91 -9.65
CA PHE A 214 6.89 -20.57 -9.40
C PHE A 214 8.04 -20.03 -10.28
N LEU A 215 7.79 -18.99 -11.08
CA LEU A 215 8.84 -18.32 -11.85
C LEU A 215 9.78 -17.53 -10.94
N GLY A 216 11.07 -17.43 -11.29
CA GLY A 216 12.08 -16.70 -10.51
C GLY A 216 11.69 -15.23 -10.22
N SER A 217 10.92 -14.61 -11.12
CA SER A 217 10.36 -13.27 -10.92
C SER A 217 9.42 -13.15 -9.72
N TYR A 218 8.77 -14.23 -9.26
CA TYR A 218 7.88 -14.22 -8.10
C TYR A 218 8.60 -14.50 -6.77
N ALA A 219 9.92 -14.60 -6.79
CA ALA A 219 10.70 -14.98 -5.62
C ALA A 219 10.52 -14.01 -4.45
N LEU A 220 10.40 -12.70 -4.72
CA LEU A 220 10.21 -11.68 -3.69
C LEU A 220 8.77 -11.63 -3.17
N LEU A 221 7.77 -11.69 -4.06
CA LEU A 221 6.36 -11.84 -3.66
C LEU A 221 6.21 -12.99 -2.64
N ALA A 222 6.72 -14.18 -2.96
CA ALA A 222 6.67 -15.34 -2.06
C ALA A 222 7.33 -15.14 -0.67
N LYS A 223 8.17 -14.11 -0.48
CA LYS A 223 8.76 -13.76 0.83
C LYS A 223 7.79 -12.97 1.72
N VAL A 224 6.93 -12.18 1.09
CA VAL A 224 6.13 -11.14 1.73
C VAL A 224 4.70 -11.59 1.96
N LEU A 225 4.27 -12.63 1.25
CA LEU A 225 3.06 -13.39 1.55
C LEU A 225 3.11 -14.03 2.96
N SER A 226 2.00 -13.93 3.69
CA SER A 226 1.89 -14.35 5.08
C SER A 226 2.26 -15.81 5.27
N ALA A 227 1.70 -16.74 4.48
CA ALA A 227 1.98 -18.19 4.37
C ALA A 227 2.42 -18.91 5.66
N SER A 228 2.06 -18.38 6.83
CA SER A 228 2.54 -18.83 8.14
C SER A 228 1.47 -19.56 8.92
N GLY A 229 0.28 -19.76 8.33
CA GLY A 229 -0.82 -20.53 8.90
C GLY A 229 -2.03 -19.68 9.28
N GLY A 230 -1.89 -18.35 9.39
CA GLY A 230 -3.02 -17.43 9.57
C GLY A 230 -3.99 -17.42 8.39
N LYS A 231 -5.14 -16.79 8.60
CA LYS A 231 -6.15 -16.54 7.58
C LYS A 231 -5.75 -15.35 6.70
N ILE A 232 -6.31 -15.33 5.49
CA ILE A 232 -6.12 -14.24 4.53
C ILE A 232 -7.47 -13.59 4.27
N SER A 233 -7.57 -12.27 4.44
CA SER A 233 -8.68 -11.49 3.90
C SER A 233 -8.22 -10.85 2.61
N HIS A 234 -8.78 -11.31 1.49
CA HIS A 234 -8.48 -10.75 0.17
C HIS A 234 -9.60 -9.82 -0.29
N MET A 235 -9.22 -8.68 -0.85
CA MET A 235 -10.13 -7.76 -1.52
C MET A 235 -9.96 -7.94 -3.04
N GLU A 236 -10.99 -8.41 -3.75
CA GLU A 236 -10.85 -8.53 -5.20
C GLU A 236 -10.67 -7.15 -5.85
N LEU A 237 -10.01 -7.12 -7.01
CA LEU A 237 -9.92 -5.88 -7.79
C LEU A 237 -11.31 -5.48 -8.30
N GLY A 238 -11.77 -4.33 -7.79
CA GLY A 238 -13.10 -3.79 -8.05
C GLY A 238 -14.15 -4.15 -7.00
N ASP A 239 -13.75 -4.75 -5.87
CA ASP A 239 -14.63 -4.96 -4.73
C ASP A 239 -14.78 -3.73 -3.84
N LYS A 240 -15.84 -3.76 -3.03
CA LYS A 240 -16.23 -2.66 -2.17
C LYS A 240 -15.23 -2.43 -1.04
N ASN A 241 -14.57 -1.28 -1.07
CA ASN A 241 -13.96 -0.67 0.10
C ASN A 241 -15.01 0.14 0.91
N THR A 242 -14.70 0.57 2.14
CA THR A 242 -15.67 1.33 2.95
C THR A 242 -16.00 2.69 2.34
N LEU A 243 -17.21 2.85 1.76
CA LEU A 243 -17.74 4.09 1.17
C LEU A 243 -18.66 4.89 2.11
N SER A 244 -18.62 4.61 3.43
CA SER A 244 -19.49 5.26 4.43
C SER A 244 -19.39 6.79 4.43
N THR A 245 -18.20 7.32 4.18
CA THR A 245 -17.95 8.76 4.11
C THR A 245 -18.52 9.43 2.85
N VAL A 246 -18.89 8.64 1.81
CA VAL A 246 -19.67 9.14 0.66
C VAL A 246 -21.12 9.39 1.06
N GLU A 247 -21.71 8.52 1.88
CA GLU A 247 -23.08 8.68 2.40
C GLU A 247 -23.21 9.95 3.28
N ASP A 248 -22.24 10.16 4.17
CA ASP A 248 -22.16 11.38 4.98
C ASP A 248 -22.07 12.64 4.10
N LEU A 249 -21.29 12.55 3.02
CA LEU A 249 -21.12 13.66 2.09
C LEU A 249 -22.39 13.95 1.30
N MET A 250 -23.07 12.92 0.78
CA MET A 250 -24.35 13.07 0.10
C MET A 250 -25.38 13.73 1.03
N SER A 251 -25.44 13.31 2.29
CA SER A 251 -26.31 13.90 3.30
C SER A 251 -26.00 15.39 3.53
N LYS A 252 -24.71 15.76 3.63
CA LYS A 252 -24.27 17.17 3.74
C LYS A 252 -24.66 18.02 2.53
N LEU A 253 -24.69 17.43 1.34
CA LEU A 253 -25.08 18.09 0.09
C LEU A 253 -26.61 18.10 -0.14
N GLY A 254 -27.39 17.47 0.73
CA GLY A 254 -28.83 17.32 0.54
C GLY A 254 -29.20 16.38 -0.61
N ILE A 255 -28.30 15.46 -0.99
CA ILE A 255 -28.52 14.47 -2.05
C ILE A 255 -29.18 13.24 -1.43
N SER A 256 -30.30 12.82 -2.00
CA SER A 256 -31.06 11.64 -1.57
C SER A 256 -31.17 10.63 -2.71
N LYS A 257 -31.74 9.44 -2.44
CA LYS A 257 -32.04 8.41 -3.45
C LYS A 257 -32.91 8.92 -4.61
N ASP A 258 -33.73 9.95 -4.36
CA ASP A 258 -34.66 10.52 -5.35
C ASP A 258 -34.05 11.66 -6.16
N THR A 259 -32.87 12.15 -5.76
CA THR A 259 -32.10 13.14 -6.53
C THR A 259 -31.65 12.53 -7.84
N SER A 260 -31.75 13.28 -8.95
CA SER A 260 -31.19 12.82 -10.22
C SER A 260 -29.67 12.92 -10.23
N LYS A 261 -29.00 12.05 -10.99
CA LYS A 261 -27.54 12.10 -11.20
C LYS A 261 -27.09 13.47 -11.73
N GLU A 262 -27.88 14.08 -12.62
CA GLU A 262 -27.64 15.43 -13.14
C GLU A 262 -27.71 16.49 -12.03
N GLN A 263 -28.71 16.42 -11.14
CA GLN A 263 -28.81 17.33 -10.00
C GLN A 263 -27.67 17.13 -9.01
N ALA A 264 -27.31 15.89 -8.70
CA ALA A 264 -26.16 15.56 -7.85
C ALA A 264 -24.86 16.14 -8.43
N LYS A 265 -24.63 15.95 -9.74
CA LYS A 265 -23.49 16.52 -10.46
C LYS A 265 -23.47 18.05 -10.41
N LYS A 266 -24.61 18.73 -10.62
CA LYS A 266 -24.71 20.19 -10.48
C LYS A 266 -24.35 20.67 -9.08
N LEU A 267 -24.87 20.02 -8.04
CA LEU A 267 -24.55 20.35 -6.65
C LEU A 267 -23.05 20.21 -6.38
N VAL A 268 -22.42 19.13 -6.87
CA VAL A 268 -20.96 18.98 -6.75
C VAL A 268 -20.23 20.10 -7.50
N ILE A 269 -20.60 20.40 -8.74
CA ILE A 269 -19.98 21.48 -9.54
C ILE A 269 -20.09 22.83 -8.81
N ASP A 270 -21.25 23.14 -8.23
CA ASP A 270 -21.46 24.36 -7.47
C ASP A 270 -20.49 24.44 -6.26
N VAL A 271 -20.32 23.33 -5.54
CA VAL A 271 -19.32 23.25 -4.45
C VAL A 271 -17.90 23.42 -4.99
N LEU A 272 -17.54 22.76 -6.09
CA LEU A 272 -16.20 22.90 -6.68
C LEU A 272 -15.91 24.34 -7.11
N HIS A 273 -16.89 25.06 -7.66
CA HIS A 273 -16.75 26.47 -8.03
C HIS A 273 -16.64 27.41 -6.82
N CYS A 274 -17.43 27.18 -5.77
CA CYS A 274 -17.48 28.07 -4.61
C CYS A 274 -16.35 27.81 -3.61
N ASN A 275 -15.96 26.55 -3.47
CA ASN A 275 -15.08 26.08 -2.40
C ASN A 275 -13.78 25.47 -2.92
N GLY A 276 -13.66 25.12 -4.20
CA GLY A 276 -12.45 24.50 -4.70
C GLY A 276 -11.25 25.44 -4.61
N ALA A 277 -10.10 24.89 -4.17
CA ALA A 277 -8.84 25.61 -4.14
C ALA A 277 -8.33 25.84 -5.57
N ARG A 278 -8.71 26.98 -6.15
CA ARG A 278 -8.46 27.25 -7.56
C ARG A 278 -6.98 27.35 -7.87
N ILE A 279 -6.55 26.55 -8.85
CA ILE A 279 -5.19 26.58 -9.39
C ILE A 279 -5.07 27.76 -10.36
N ASP A 280 -4.04 28.58 -10.16
CA ASP A 280 -3.72 29.75 -10.97
C ASP A 280 -3.21 29.32 -12.36
N LEU A 281 -4.02 29.55 -13.40
CA LEU A 281 -3.70 29.18 -14.78
C LEU A 281 -2.50 29.95 -15.34
N LYS A 282 -2.19 31.13 -14.80
CA LYS A 282 -1.11 32.01 -15.28
C LYS A 282 0.27 31.61 -14.77
N LYS A 283 0.34 30.62 -13.89
CA LYS A 283 1.59 30.10 -13.31
C LYS A 283 1.80 28.68 -13.78
N GLU A 284 3.07 28.33 -13.99
CA GLU A 284 3.44 26.93 -14.24
C GLU A 284 2.89 26.04 -13.12
N TYR A 285 2.38 24.89 -13.53
CA TYR A 285 1.84 23.94 -12.60
C TYR A 285 2.97 23.20 -11.87
N SER A 286 3.12 23.45 -10.56
CA SER A 286 4.13 22.80 -9.72
C SER A 286 3.59 21.52 -9.07
N SER A 287 4.50 20.60 -8.75
CA SER A 287 4.25 19.17 -8.50
C SER A 287 3.38 18.76 -7.30
N THR A 288 2.80 19.69 -6.54
CA THR A 288 2.22 19.41 -5.21
C THR A 288 0.84 20.05 -4.96
N LYS A 289 0.21 20.68 -5.96
CA LYS A 289 -1.03 21.42 -5.71
C LYS A 289 -2.27 20.54 -5.81
N ALA A 290 -2.79 20.10 -4.68
CA ALA A 290 -4.20 19.74 -4.56
C ALA A 290 -5.06 20.95 -4.96
N GLY A 291 -6.16 20.73 -5.69
CA GLY A 291 -7.00 21.85 -6.11
C GLY A 291 -7.89 21.56 -7.29
N VAL A 292 -8.40 22.64 -7.87
CA VAL A 292 -9.34 22.60 -8.99
C VAL A 292 -8.89 23.53 -10.11
N MET A 293 -9.06 23.07 -11.35
CA MET A 293 -8.69 23.83 -12.54
C MET A 293 -9.87 23.88 -13.52
N TRP A 294 -10.22 25.09 -13.95
CA TRP A 294 -11.22 25.35 -14.98
C TRP A 294 -10.97 26.73 -15.62
N PRO A 295 -11.46 26.99 -16.85
CA PRO A 295 -11.32 28.27 -17.52
C PRO A 295 -11.98 29.44 -16.75
N GLU A 296 -11.37 30.63 -16.75
CA GLU A 296 -11.87 31.79 -15.96
C GLU A 296 -13.34 32.15 -16.16
N ASN A 297 -13.87 31.96 -17.37
CA ASN A 297 -15.25 32.33 -17.71
C ASN A 297 -16.24 31.15 -17.70
N LEU A 298 -15.81 29.95 -17.31
CA LEU A 298 -16.71 28.80 -17.24
C LEU A 298 -17.66 28.98 -16.06
N LYS A 299 -18.97 28.97 -16.32
CA LYS A 299 -20.00 29.03 -15.27
C LYS A 299 -20.41 27.62 -14.88
N PRO A 300 -20.87 27.38 -13.64
CA PRO A 300 -21.29 26.05 -13.16
C PRO A 300 -22.26 25.32 -14.11
N GLN A 301 -23.24 26.03 -14.65
CA GLN A 301 -24.25 25.45 -15.57
C GLN A 301 -23.70 25.04 -16.94
N ASP A 302 -22.54 25.56 -17.33
CA ASP A 302 -21.90 25.29 -18.62
C ASP A 302 -20.89 24.13 -18.54
N VAL A 303 -20.62 23.63 -17.33
CA VAL A 303 -19.73 22.48 -17.08
C VAL A 303 -20.40 21.21 -17.56
N LYS A 304 -19.76 20.53 -18.52
CA LYS A 304 -20.26 19.27 -19.08
C LYS A 304 -19.70 18.04 -18.39
N GLN A 305 -18.47 18.11 -17.87
CA GLN A 305 -17.83 16.96 -17.23
C GLN A 305 -16.87 17.38 -16.12
N VAL A 306 -16.79 16.57 -15.08
CA VAL A 306 -15.74 16.66 -14.05
C VAL A 306 -14.72 15.56 -14.36
N VAL A 307 -13.43 15.88 -14.25
CA VAL A 307 -12.33 14.92 -14.42
C VAL A 307 -11.51 14.91 -13.13
N TYR A 308 -11.49 13.78 -12.43
CA TYR A 308 -10.73 13.57 -11.21
C TYR A 308 -9.33 13.05 -11.53
N ILE A 309 -8.31 13.58 -10.84
CA ILE A 309 -6.91 13.29 -11.13
C ILE A 309 -6.19 12.88 -9.86
N TYR A 310 -5.69 11.64 -9.85
CA TYR A 310 -4.79 11.08 -8.85
C TYR A 310 -3.68 10.28 -9.55
N ALA A 311 -2.60 10.96 -9.93
CA ALA A 311 -1.61 10.43 -10.88
C ALA A 311 -0.15 10.44 -10.36
N HIS A 312 0.06 10.52 -9.05
CA HIS A 312 1.39 10.55 -8.40
C HIS A 312 2.43 11.40 -9.17
N ALA A 313 3.54 10.81 -9.59
CA ALA A 313 4.64 11.46 -10.30
C ALA A 313 4.24 12.08 -11.66
N SER A 314 3.13 11.63 -12.27
CA SER A 314 2.62 12.18 -13.52
C SER A 314 1.71 13.40 -13.32
N THR A 315 1.24 13.66 -12.10
CA THR A 315 0.38 14.80 -11.76
C THR A 315 0.91 16.16 -12.26
N PRO A 316 2.22 16.49 -12.14
CA PRO A 316 2.74 17.78 -12.59
C PRO A 316 2.64 17.93 -14.11
N ALA A 317 3.04 16.90 -14.87
CA ALA A 317 3.00 16.90 -16.33
C ALA A 317 1.56 16.98 -16.85
N ILE A 318 0.65 16.22 -16.24
CA ILE A 318 -0.78 16.24 -16.57
C ILE A 318 -1.39 17.61 -16.28
N GLY A 319 -1.10 18.18 -15.10
CA GLY A 319 -1.61 19.49 -14.72
C GLY A 319 -1.13 20.61 -15.66
N GLU A 320 0.14 20.60 -16.03
CA GLU A 320 0.70 21.56 -16.98
C GLU A 320 0.12 21.39 -18.39
N HIS A 321 -0.13 20.16 -18.83
CA HIS A 321 -0.79 19.87 -20.11
C HIS A 321 -2.22 20.40 -20.15
N ILE A 322 -3.02 20.12 -19.11
CA ILE A 322 -4.40 20.63 -18.97
C ILE A 322 -4.40 22.16 -18.96
N ARG A 323 -3.49 22.78 -18.21
CA ARG A 323 -3.35 24.25 -18.14
C ARG A 323 -3.14 24.84 -19.53
N LYS A 324 -2.17 24.32 -20.29
CA LYS A 324 -1.88 24.76 -21.66
C LYS A 324 -3.07 24.59 -22.60
N LYS A 325 -3.80 23.48 -22.51
CA LYS A 325 -5.00 23.21 -23.32
C LYS A 325 -6.15 24.17 -23.01
N ILE A 326 -6.33 24.53 -21.73
CA ILE A 326 -7.31 25.54 -21.31
C ILE A 326 -6.90 26.92 -21.85
N GLU A 327 -5.62 27.31 -21.70
CA GLU A 327 -5.11 28.59 -22.22
C GLU A 327 -5.20 28.70 -23.74
N SER A 328 -4.99 27.61 -24.46
CA SER A 328 -5.15 27.56 -25.92
C SER A 328 -6.62 27.49 -26.37
N ASN A 329 -7.58 27.59 -25.45
CA ASN A 329 -9.02 27.45 -25.69
C ASN A 329 -9.40 26.17 -26.45
N ASP A 330 -8.77 25.04 -26.10
CA ASP A 330 -9.13 23.75 -26.68
C ASP A 330 -10.60 23.41 -26.33
N PRO A 331 -11.48 23.16 -27.32
CA PRO A 331 -12.91 22.94 -27.09
C PRO A 331 -13.19 21.70 -26.24
N ASN A 332 -12.28 20.74 -26.20
CA ASN A 332 -12.44 19.53 -25.40
C ASN A 332 -12.07 19.76 -23.92
N TYR A 333 -11.34 20.83 -23.59
CA TYR A 333 -10.91 21.15 -22.22
C TYR A 333 -11.72 22.29 -21.60
N THR A 334 -12.28 23.18 -22.41
CA THR A 334 -12.89 24.43 -21.96
C THR A 334 -14.28 24.31 -21.31
N ASN A 335 -14.91 23.13 -21.38
CA ASN A 335 -16.21 22.87 -20.74
C ASN A 335 -16.11 21.84 -19.60
N LYS A 336 -14.92 21.65 -19.04
CA LYS A 336 -14.64 20.66 -18.01
C LYS A 336 -14.05 21.31 -16.75
N VAL A 337 -14.30 20.67 -15.62
CA VAL A 337 -13.65 20.96 -14.33
C VAL A 337 -12.68 19.83 -14.02
N PHE A 338 -11.42 20.15 -13.76
CA PHE A 338 -10.39 19.19 -13.40
C PHE A 338 -10.13 19.27 -11.90
N LEU A 339 -10.36 18.16 -11.18
CA LEU A 339 -10.24 18.04 -9.73
C LEU A 339 -8.98 17.23 -9.38
N PHE A 340 -7.95 17.91 -8.90
CA PHE A 340 -6.69 17.30 -8.48
C PHE A 340 -6.79 16.88 -7.03
N CYS A 341 -6.58 15.58 -6.78
CA CYS A 341 -6.63 15.01 -5.45
C CYS A 341 -5.52 15.58 -4.54
N GLY A 342 -5.87 15.77 -3.27
CA GLY A 342 -4.94 16.07 -2.19
C GLY A 342 -5.61 16.87 -1.08
N GLN A 343 -4.92 16.99 0.06
CA GLN A 343 -5.43 17.72 1.20
C GLN A 343 -5.70 19.18 0.83
N GLY A 344 -6.89 19.67 1.16
CA GLY A 344 -7.28 21.06 0.88
C GLY A 344 -7.66 21.35 -0.58
N ALA A 345 -7.81 20.33 -1.44
CA ALA A 345 -8.30 20.52 -2.81
C ALA A 345 -9.65 21.26 -2.86
N ILE A 346 -10.50 21.03 -1.86
CA ILE A 346 -11.77 21.73 -1.65
C ILE A 346 -11.73 22.35 -0.25
N GLN A 347 -11.83 23.68 -0.20
CA GLN A 347 -11.73 24.50 1.01
C GLN A 347 -13.05 24.53 1.78
N GLY A 348 -12.98 24.48 3.10
CA GLY A 348 -14.15 24.46 3.98
C GLY A 348 -14.76 23.07 4.16
N LYS A 349 -15.53 22.91 5.25
CA LYS A 349 -16.34 21.73 5.66
C LYS A 349 -15.74 20.30 5.50
N ASN A 350 -14.42 20.14 5.36
CA ASN A 350 -13.74 18.85 5.18
C ASN A 350 -14.37 18.00 4.06
N TYR A 351 -14.50 18.58 2.86
CA TYR A 351 -14.95 17.84 1.69
C TYR A 351 -13.83 16.95 1.12
N ASN A 352 -14.15 15.67 0.88
CA ASN A 352 -13.25 14.73 0.22
C ASN A 352 -13.41 14.83 -1.30
N ALA A 353 -12.34 15.21 -2.01
CA ALA A 353 -12.34 15.40 -3.46
C ALA A 353 -12.71 14.13 -4.24
N MET A 354 -12.24 12.97 -3.80
CA MET A 354 -12.54 11.69 -4.44
C MET A 354 -14.02 11.34 -4.31
N HIS A 355 -14.61 11.54 -3.13
CA HIS A 355 -16.04 11.25 -2.94
C HIS A 355 -16.94 12.23 -3.71
N MET A 356 -16.52 13.50 -3.85
CA MET A 356 -17.18 14.44 -4.75
C MET A 356 -17.13 13.96 -6.21
N ALA A 357 -15.99 13.44 -6.65
CA ALA A 357 -15.84 12.87 -7.99
C ALA A 357 -16.78 11.68 -8.21
N TYR A 358 -16.93 10.79 -7.24
CA TYR A 358 -17.89 9.67 -7.30
C TYR A 358 -19.33 10.14 -7.42
N ILE A 359 -19.75 11.11 -6.61
CA ILE A 359 -21.11 11.66 -6.65
C ILE A 359 -21.39 12.35 -8.00
N ALA A 360 -20.38 12.95 -8.62
CA ALA A 360 -20.49 13.66 -9.90
C ALA A 360 -20.34 12.76 -11.14
N GLU A 361 -20.13 11.44 -10.98
CA GLU A 361 -19.75 10.52 -12.06
C GLU A 361 -18.60 11.08 -12.91
N ALA A 362 -17.59 11.60 -12.22
CA ALA A 362 -16.42 12.20 -12.85
C ALA A 362 -15.60 11.15 -13.60
N ASP A 363 -15.04 11.51 -14.75
CA ASP A 363 -14.03 10.66 -15.38
C ASP A 363 -12.78 10.65 -14.51
N GLY A 364 -12.16 9.49 -14.31
CA GLY A 364 -10.98 9.32 -13.49
C GLY A 364 -9.70 9.22 -14.30
N ILE A 365 -8.64 9.87 -13.85
CA ILE A 365 -7.25 9.58 -14.21
C ILE A 365 -6.56 9.11 -12.94
N THR A 366 -6.32 7.81 -12.83
CA THR A 366 -5.78 7.20 -11.61
C THR A 366 -4.51 6.41 -11.90
N THR A 367 -3.58 6.42 -10.96
CA THR A 367 -2.47 5.47 -10.99
C THR A 367 -2.95 4.07 -10.60
N ALA A 368 -2.44 3.06 -11.30
CA ALA A 368 -2.64 1.66 -11.00
C ALA A 368 -2.22 1.35 -9.56
N GLY A 369 -3.05 0.59 -8.83
CA GLY A 369 -2.80 0.27 -7.42
C GLY A 369 -3.34 1.25 -6.39
N ALA A 370 -3.76 2.43 -6.82
CA ALA A 370 -4.54 3.30 -5.97
C ALA A 370 -5.87 2.61 -5.63
N GLY A 371 -6.27 2.65 -4.35
CA GLY A 371 -7.60 2.19 -3.92
C GLY A 371 -8.74 2.86 -4.72
N THR A 372 -8.47 4.05 -5.23
CA THR A 372 -9.36 4.81 -6.12
C THR A 372 -9.76 4.02 -7.37
N THR A 373 -8.84 3.29 -7.99
CA THR A 373 -9.10 2.47 -9.19
C THR A 373 -10.06 1.32 -8.89
N GLY A 374 -9.90 0.67 -7.74
CA GLY A 374 -10.84 -0.35 -7.25
C GLY A 374 -12.23 0.23 -6.95
N GLU A 375 -12.29 1.41 -6.36
CA GLU A 375 -13.57 2.07 -6.06
C GLU A 375 -14.31 2.56 -7.33
N PHE A 376 -13.61 3.09 -8.33
CA PHE A 376 -14.22 3.42 -9.63
C PHE A 376 -14.83 2.19 -10.30
N THR A 377 -14.08 1.09 -10.36
CA THR A 377 -14.57 -0.16 -10.96
C THR A 377 -15.71 -0.81 -10.17
N TYR A 378 -15.69 -0.69 -8.84
CA TYR A 378 -16.82 -1.07 -8.00
C TYR A 378 -18.08 -0.26 -8.37
N LEU A 379 -17.96 1.06 -8.50
CA LEU A 379 -19.10 1.92 -8.84
C LEU A 379 -19.62 1.66 -10.26
N HIS A 380 -18.76 1.35 -11.23
CA HIS A 380 -19.19 0.91 -12.57
C HIS A 380 -20.09 -0.32 -12.49
N THR A 381 -19.74 -1.30 -11.65
CA THR A 381 -20.51 -2.55 -11.53
C THR A 381 -21.76 -2.44 -10.66
N LYS A 382 -21.68 -1.73 -9.53
CA LYS A 382 -22.74 -1.74 -8.51
C LYS A 382 -23.57 -0.47 -8.47
N ALA A 383 -23.02 0.68 -8.87
CA ALA A 383 -23.70 1.97 -8.82
C ALA A 383 -24.27 2.41 -10.18
N ASN A 384 -24.07 1.59 -11.23
CA ASN A 384 -24.40 1.94 -12.62
C ASN A 384 -23.77 3.30 -13.01
N ASP A 385 -22.55 3.52 -12.52
CA ASP A 385 -21.71 4.66 -12.87
C ASP A 385 -21.15 4.45 -14.28
N ASN A 386 -21.32 5.45 -15.14
CA ASN A 386 -20.85 5.40 -16.51
C ASN A 386 -19.50 6.10 -16.71
N SER A 387 -18.89 6.65 -15.65
CA SER A 387 -17.61 7.33 -15.73
C SER A 387 -16.55 6.51 -16.48
N ARG A 388 -15.61 7.20 -17.10
CA ARG A 388 -14.44 6.57 -17.72
C ARG A 388 -13.26 6.62 -16.78
N LEU A 389 -12.37 5.67 -16.91
CA LEU A 389 -11.19 5.57 -16.07
C LEU A 389 -9.94 5.36 -16.93
N LEU A 390 -9.03 6.33 -16.93
CA LEU A 390 -7.68 6.15 -17.42
C LEU A 390 -6.80 5.63 -16.28
N VAL A 391 -6.31 4.40 -16.43
CA VAL A 391 -5.40 3.78 -15.46
C VAL A 391 -3.97 3.94 -15.95
N LEU A 392 -3.16 4.69 -15.20
CA LEU A 392 -1.75 4.93 -15.49
C LEU A 392 -0.90 3.86 -14.78
N PRO A 393 -0.06 3.08 -15.50
CA PRO A 393 0.81 2.12 -14.85
C PRO A 393 1.84 2.83 -13.96
N ILE A 394 2.25 2.16 -12.88
CA ILE A 394 3.49 2.51 -12.18
C ILE A 394 4.62 1.75 -12.86
N HIS A 395 5.49 2.48 -13.57
CA HIS A 395 6.66 1.87 -14.20
C HIS A 395 7.56 1.21 -13.15
N GLY A 396 8.07 0.01 -13.46
CA GLY A 396 8.86 -0.78 -12.50
C GLY A 396 8.03 -1.42 -11.38
N HIS A 397 6.69 -1.37 -11.45
CA HIS A 397 5.81 -2.01 -10.47
C HIS A 397 4.89 -3.02 -11.15
N ASN A 398 5.37 -4.26 -11.26
CA ASN A 398 4.68 -5.25 -12.07
C ASN A 398 3.34 -5.73 -11.49
N GLU A 399 3.15 -5.67 -10.17
CA GLU A 399 1.84 -5.88 -9.54
C GLU A 399 0.84 -4.86 -10.06
N GLN A 400 1.18 -3.58 -9.98
CA GLN A 400 0.25 -2.52 -10.34
C GLN A 400 -0.03 -2.55 -11.84
N LYS A 401 0.98 -2.91 -12.64
CA LYS A 401 0.78 -3.22 -14.06
C LYS A 401 -0.20 -4.38 -14.27
N ALA A 402 -0.07 -5.50 -13.56
CA ALA A 402 -1.00 -6.62 -13.66
C ALA A 402 -2.42 -6.25 -13.19
N ASN A 403 -2.53 -5.46 -12.13
CA ASN A 403 -3.80 -4.93 -11.62
C ASN A 403 -4.49 -4.06 -12.67
N ALA A 404 -3.73 -3.15 -13.28
CA ALA A 404 -4.24 -2.29 -14.36
C ALA A 404 -4.68 -3.09 -15.58
N GLN A 405 -3.89 -4.08 -15.99
CA GLN A 405 -4.23 -4.97 -17.11
C GLN A 405 -5.51 -5.78 -16.81
N PHE A 406 -5.63 -6.34 -15.61
CA PHE A 406 -6.82 -7.07 -15.20
C PHE A 406 -8.06 -6.18 -15.24
N ILE A 407 -7.98 -4.98 -14.64
CA ILE A 407 -9.07 -4.00 -14.61
C ILE A 407 -9.45 -3.56 -16.03
N ALA A 408 -8.46 -3.25 -16.87
CA ALA A 408 -8.71 -2.85 -18.25
C ALA A 408 -9.40 -3.96 -19.06
N ASN A 409 -9.00 -5.21 -18.88
CA ASN A 409 -9.63 -6.35 -19.56
C ASN A 409 -11.05 -6.62 -19.05
N LYS A 410 -11.28 -6.50 -17.73
CA LYS A 410 -12.60 -6.74 -17.11
C LYS A 410 -13.60 -5.63 -17.44
N PHE A 411 -13.13 -4.41 -17.69
CA PHE A 411 -13.94 -3.21 -17.88
C PHE A 411 -13.60 -2.46 -19.19
N GLU A 412 -13.38 -3.19 -20.28
CA GLU A 412 -12.85 -2.67 -21.56
C GLU A 412 -13.62 -1.47 -22.15
N GLN A 413 -14.90 -1.32 -21.80
CA GLN A 413 -15.76 -0.25 -22.33
C GLN A 413 -15.58 1.08 -21.59
N ASN A 414 -15.15 1.04 -20.34
CA ASN A 414 -15.05 2.20 -19.44
C ASN A 414 -13.60 2.52 -19.06
N VAL A 415 -12.69 1.55 -19.20
CA VAL A 415 -11.30 1.68 -18.78
C VAL A 415 -10.37 1.84 -19.98
N LEU A 416 -9.55 2.90 -19.96
CA LEU A 416 -8.43 3.10 -20.85
C LEU A 416 -7.14 2.71 -20.12
N TYR A 417 -6.35 1.84 -20.73
CA TYR A 417 -5.03 1.45 -20.24
C TYR A 417 -4.11 1.17 -21.43
N GLU A 418 -2.93 1.79 -21.45
CA GLU A 418 -1.91 1.44 -22.41
C GLU A 418 -0.51 1.66 -21.83
N GLU A 419 0.28 0.59 -21.80
CA GLU A 419 1.56 0.59 -21.09
C GLU A 419 2.64 1.48 -21.72
N LYS A 420 2.64 1.60 -23.05
CA LYS A 420 3.76 2.17 -23.82
C LYS A 420 3.44 3.51 -24.49
N LYS A 421 2.27 4.09 -24.24
CA LYS A 421 1.88 5.38 -24.82
C LYS A 421 2.36 6.54 -23.96
N ASP A 422 2.56 7.69 -24.61
CA ASP A 422 2.75 8.97 -23.94
C ASP A 422 1.53 9.25 -23.03
N VAL A 423 1.78 9.45 -21.73
CA VAL A 423 0.76 9.75 -20.72
C VAL A 423 -0.11 10.92 -21.16
N LEU A 424 0.48 11.96 -21.78
CA LEU A 424 -0.28 13.14 -22.21
C LEU A 424 -1.20 12.84 -23.39
N ALA A 425 -0.78 11.94 -24.29
CA ALA A 425 -1.63 11.46 -25.38
C ALA A 425 -2.81 10.64 -24.87
N LEU A 426 -2.62 9.85 -23.81
CA LEU A 426 -3.72 9.12 -23.15
C LEU A 426 -4.70 10.06 -22.44
N VAL A 427 -4.21 11.13 -21.82
CA VAL A 427 -5.05 12.19 -21.25
C VAL A 427 -5.91 12.83 -22.34
N ASP A 428 -5.29 13.23 -23.46
CA ASP A 428 -6.02 13.76 -24.62
C ASP A 428 -7.06 12.76 -25.14
N GLN A 429 -6.71 11.47 -25.22
CA GLN A 429 -7.64 10.42 -25.64
C GLN A 429 -8.86 10.36 -24.72
N LEU A 430 -8.69 10.31 -23.39
CA LEU A 430 -9.79 10.30 -22.44
C LEU A 430 -10.67 11.55 -22.56
N VAL A 431 -10.04 12.73 -22.55
CA VAL A 431 -10.74 14.02 -22.55
C VAL A 431 -11.50 14.27 -23.86
N ASN A 432 -11.03 13.73 -24.98
CA ASN A 432 -11.64 13.90 -26.29
C ASN A 432 -12.79 12.91 -26.58
N LEU A 433 -12.99 11.90 -25.73
CA LEU A 433 -14.09 10.97 -25.93
C LEU A 433 -15.45 11.70 -25.82
N PRO A 434 -16.43 11.36 -26.66
CA PRO A 434 -17.74 12.02 -26.67
C PRO A 434 -18.42 11.87 -25.31
N LEU A 435 -19.25 12.82 -24.89
CA LEU A 435 -20.00 12.68 -23.64
C LEU A 435 -20.89 11.44 -23.71
N ILE A 436 -21.00 10.74 -22.58
CA ILE A 436 -21.85 9.56 -22.49
C ILE A 436 -23.31 10.02 -22.52
N PRO A 437 -24.16 9.43 -23.38
CA PRO A 437 -25.57 9.78 -23.45
C PRO A 437 -26.25 9.59 -22.08
N GLU A 438 -27.21 10.45 -21.75
CA GLU A 438 -27.95 10.30 -20.50
C GLU A 438 -28.63 8.92 -20.43
N PRO A 439 -28.52 8.23 -19.30
CA PRO A 439 -29.18 6.94 -19.13
C PRO A 439 -30.70 7.11 -19.12
N SER A 440 -31.42 6.01 -19.33
CA SER A 440 -32.89 6.00 -19.28
C SER A 440 -33.42 6.60 -17.96
N PRO A 441 -34.67 7.13 -17.92
CA PRO A 441 -35.23 7.78 -16.73
C PRO A 441 -35.19 6.92 -15.45
N ASP A 442 -35.28 5.60 -15.56
CA ASP A 442 -35.18 4.68 -14.41
C ASP A 442 -33.74 4.54 -13.87
N LYS A 443 -32.75 4.87 -14.69
CA LYS A 443 -31.31 4.85 -14.37
C LYS A 443 -30.73 6.25 -14.08
N SER A 444 -31.56 7.30 -14.13
CA SER A 444 -31.14 8.69 -13.95
C SER A 444 -31.20 9.15 -12.49
N LYS A 445 -31.72 8.34 -11.56
CA LYS A 445 -31.76 8.61 -10.11
C LYS A 445 -30.55 8.05 -9.37
N MET A 446 -30.27 8.61 -8.20
CA MET A 446 -29.20 8.16 -7.29
C MET A 446 -29.54 6.88 -6.51
N ASP A 447 -30.73 6.28 -6.63
CA ASP A 447 -31.13 5.09 -5.83
C ASP A 447 -30.15 3.91 -5.92
N VAL A 448 -29.71 3.55 -7.14
CA VAL A 448 -28.74 2.45 -7.33
C VAL A 448 -27.38 2.81 -6.73
N PHE A 449 -26.93 4.06 -6.90
CA PHE A 449 -25.71 4.56 -6.30
C PHE A 449 -25.79 4.54 -4.76
N PHE A 450 -26.91 4.99 -4.20
CA PHE A 450 -27.17 5.00 -2.76
C PHE A 450 -27.13 3.59 -2.18
N LYS A 451 -27.77 2.62 -2.83
CA LYS A 451 -27.69 1.20 -2.45
C LYS A 451 -26.26 0.67 -2.48
N ALA A 452 -25.48 0.99 -3.52
CA ALA A 452 -24.09 0.55 -3.64
C ALA A 452 -23.23 1.10 -2.50
N ILE A 453 -23.31 2.41 -2.19
CA ILE A 453 -22.48 3.01 -1.12
C ILE A 453 -22.93 2.60 0.29
N THR A 454 -24.21 2.31 0.50
CA THR A 454 -24.78 1.90 1.81
C THR A 454 -24.75 0.39 2.06
N ASP A 455 -24.36 -0.41 1.07
CA ASP A 455 -24.18 -1.86 1.23
C ASP A 455 -23.27 -2.17 2.44
N LYS A 456 -23.74 -3.04 3.32
CA LYS A 456 -23.01 -3.39 4.54
C LYS A 456 -21.92 -4.41 4.28
N GLU A 457 -22.02 -5.17 3.20
CA GLU A 457 -21.00 -6.13 2.80
C GLU A 457 -19.80 -5.37 2.23
N THR A 458 -18.79 -5.18 3.07
CA THR A 458 -17.55 -4.49 2.75
C THR A 458 -16.37 -5.38 3.07
N TYR A 459 -15.24 -5.10 2.45
CA TYR A 459 -13.99 -5.78 2.78
C TYR A 459 -13.65 -5.72 4.29
N SER A 460 -13.89 -4.58 4.94
CA SER A 460 -13.63 -4.45 6.38
C SER A 460 -14.56 -5.31 7.24
N LYS A 461 -15.81 -5.49 6.81
CA LYS A 461 -16.77 -6.40 7.46
C LYS A 461 -16.32 -7.85 7.33
N GLN A 462 -16.01 -8.28 6.11
CA GLN A 462 -15.46 -9.61 5.85
C GLN A 462 -14.22 -9.89 6.70
N ALA A 463 -13.25 -8.96 6.73
CA ALA A 463 -12.04 -9.11 7.52
C ALA A 463 -12.33 -9.19 9.04
N SER A 464 -13.27 -8.36 9.54
CA SER A 464 -13.74 -8.42 10.93
C SER A 464 -14.34 -9.78 11.26
N GLU A 465 -15.27 -10.28 10.44
CA GLU A 465 -15.94 -11.59 10.59
C GLU A 465 -14.93 -12.76 10.52
N ILE A 466 -13.96 -12.69 9.61
CA ILE A 466 -12.90 -13.70 9.49
C ILE A 466 -12.06 -13.79 10.78
N LEU A 467 -11.67 -12.64 11.34
CA LEU A 467 -10.77 -12.53 12.49
C LEU A 467 -11.48 -12.85 13.82
N PHE A 468 -12.69 -12.32 14.04
CA PHE A 468 -13.36 -12.39 15.34
C PHE A 468 -14.46 -13.45 15.42
N GLU A 469 -15.14 -13.75 14.31
CA GLU A 469 -16.22 -14.74 14.27
C GLU A 469 -15.79 -16.08 13.67
N ASN A 470 -14.54 -16.15 13.21
CA ASN A 470 -13.96 -17.33 12.59
C ASN A 470 -14.70 -17.79 11.31
N VAL A 471 -15.35 -16.86 10.58
CA VAL A 471 -16.01 -17.18 9.30
C VAL A 471 -14.98 -17.69 8.29
N GLN A 472 -15.34 -18.76 7.56
CA GLN A 472 -14.53 -19.31 6.47
C GLN A 472 -14.97 -18.73 5.13
N HIS A 473 -14.02 -18.25 4.34
CA HIS A 473 -14.22 -17.85 2.95
C HIS A 473 -13.38 -18.75 2.05
N THR A 474 -13.98 -19.40 1.06
CA THR A 474 -13.32 -20.35 0.15
C THR A 474 -12.06 -19.77 -0.51
N GLN A 475 -12.11 -18.49 -0.90
CA GLN A 475 -10.97 -17.78 -1.49
C GLN A 475 -9.77 -17.68 -0.53
N SER A 476 -10.01 -17.53 0.78
CA SER A 476 -8.95 -17.49 1.79
C SER A 476 -8.14 -18.79 1.82
N GLU A 477 -8.80 -19.94 1.67
CA GLU A 477 -8.16 -21.26 1.68
C GLU A 477 -7.30 -21.47 0.44
N THR A 478 -7.85 -21.23 -0.75
CA THR A 478 -7.12 -21.35 -2.01
C THR A 478 -5.88 -20.46 -2.04
N LEU A 479 -5.99 -19.22 -1.57
CA LEU A 479 -4.85 -18.31 -1.49
C LEU A 479 -3.80 -18.85 -0.52
N ASN A 480 -4.20 -19.25 0.69
CA ASN A 480 -3.27 -19.76 1.70
C ASN A 480 -2.51 -21.01 1.20
N GLU A 481 -3.17 -21.89 0.45
CA GLU A 481 -2.53 -23.03 -0.20
C GLU A 481 -1.50 -22.61 -1.25
N ALA A 482 -1.85 -21.68 -2.14
CA ALA A 482 -0.95 -21.13 -3.14
C ALA A 482 0.28 -20.47 -2.49
N GLU A 483 0.09 -19.64 -1.46
CA GLU A 483 1.20 -18.99 -0.77
C GLU A 483 2.11 -20.00 -0.07
N LYS A 484 1.53 -21.02 0.57
CA LYS A 484 2.27 -22.12 1.21
C LYS A 484 3.12 -22.87 0.19
N ALA A 485 2.59 -23.12 -1.01
CA ALA A 485 3.34 -23.77 -2.09
C ALA A 485 4.53 -22.90 -2.52
N MET A 486 4.29 -21.61 -2.83
CA MET A 486 5.35 -20.66 -3.22
C MET A 486 6.45 -20.53 -2.15
N ARG A 487 6.08 -20.48 -0.87
CA ARG A 487 7.07 -20.34 0.21
C ARG A 487 7.95 -21.58 0.39
N LYS A 488 7.39 -22.76 0.13
CA LYS A 488 8.09 -24.05 0.20
C LYS A 488 8.93 -24.33 -1.04
N ASP A 489 8.64 -23.66 -2.15
CA ASP A 489 9.35 -23.85 -3.41
C ASP A 489 10.87 -23.60 -3.27
N PRO A 490 11.73 -24.58 -3.64
CA PRO A 490 13.17 -24.42 -3.65
C PRO A 490 13.64 -23.31 -4.60
N GLY A 491 13.14 -23.29 -5.84
CA GLY A 491 13.55 -22.34 -6.88
C GLY A 491 13.38 -20.88 -6.47
N LEU A 492 12.22 -20.53 -5.90
CA LEU A 492 11.94 -19.21 -5.35
C LEU A 492 12.83 -18.88 -4.15
N ARG A 493 13.12 -19.85 -3.27
CA ARG A 493 14.06 -19.66 -2.14
C ARG A 493 15.47 -19.36 -2.62
N VAL A 494 15.95 -20.06 -3.66
CA VAL A 494 17.28 -19.81 -4.24
C VAL A 494 17.31 -18.45 -4.92
N ASN A 495 16.31 -18.12 -5.75
CA ASN A 495 16.22 -16.83 -6.43
C ASN A 495 16.21 -15.65 -5.43
N ARG A 496 15.51 -15.76 -4.28
CA ARG A 496 15.60 -14.74 -3.21
C ARG A 496 17.02 -14.52 -2.72
N ARG A 497 17.77 -15.60 -2.48
CA ARG A 497 19.15 -15.51 -1.99
C ARG A 497 20.09 -14.99 -3.07
N TYR A 498 19.84 -15.35 -4.33
CA TYR A 498 20.54 -14.81 -5.49
C TYR A 498 20.37 -13.29 -5.59
N ILE A 499 19.14 -12.78 -5.58
CA ILE A 499 18.85 -11.34 -5.61
C ILE A 499 19.55 -10.63 -4.45
N LYS A 500 19.46 -11.21 -3.25
CA LYS A 500 20.16 -10.68 -2.06
C LYS A 500 21.68 -10.61 -2.26
N ALA A 501 22.27 -11.57 -2.96
CA ALA A 501 23.71 -11.59 -3.26
C ALA A 501 24.08 -10.47 -4.24
N VAL A 502 23.34 -10.38 -5.35
CA VAL A 502 23.55 -9.36 -6.40
C VAL A 502 23.53 -7.96 -5.81
N PHE A 503 22.47 -7.62 -5.08
CA PHE A 503 22.29 -6.26 -4.57
C PHE A 503 23.25 -5.89 -3.43
N GLN A 504 23.68 -6.84 -2.60
CA GLN A 504 24.79 -6.60 -1.66
C GLN A 504 26.09 -6.28 -2.39
N LEU A 505 26.37 -6.95 -3.52
CA LEU A 505 27.55 -6.67 -4.33
C LEU A 505 27.45 -5.34 -5.06
N LEU A 506 26.27 -4.99 -5.62
CA LEU A 506 26.06 -3.70 -6.27
C LEU A 506 26.37 -2.54 -5.32
N SER A 507 25.83 -2.56 -4.10
CA SER A 507 26.09 -1.50 -3.12
C SER A 507 27.57 -1.37 -2.73
N GLN A 508 28.30 -2.48 -2.67
CA GLN A 508 29.74 -2.46 -2.37
C GLN A 508 30.57 -1.92 -3.56
N ILE A 509 30.08 -2.09 -4.78
CA ILE A 509 30.75 -1.59 -6.00
C ILE A 509 30.44 -0.12 -6.29
N GLU A 510 29.32 0.39 -5.80
CA GLU A 510 28.94 1.82 -5.88
C GLU A 510 29.82 2.73 -5.01
N GLU A 511 30.59 2.17 -4.07
CA GLU A 511 31.56 2.92 -3.31
C GLU A 511 32.69 3.46 -4.21
N LYS A 512 33.03 4.76 -4.07
CA LYS A 512 34.03 5.45 -4.92
C LYS A 512 35.35 4.69 -5.05
N ASP A 513 35.76 3.99 -3.99
CA ASP A 513 36.94 3.13 -3.93
C ASP A 513 36.52 1.72 -3.45
N VAL A 514 36.16 0.83 -4.39
CA VAL A 514 35.84 -0.56 -4.06
C VAL A 514 37.04 -1.24 -3.39
N LYS A 515 36.93 -1.57 -2.11
CA LYS A 515 38.00 -2.24 -1.35
C LYS A 515 37.76 -3.74 -1.30
N PHE A 516 38.57 -4.47 -2.05
CA PHE A 516 38.65 -5.92 -1.87
C PHE A 516 39.42 -6.28 -0.58
N PRO A 517 39.04 -7.37 0.12
CA PRO A 517 37.98 -8.31 -0.25
C PRO A 517 36.56 -7.81 0.10
N VAL A 518 35.63 -7.99 -0.83
CA VAL A 518 34.20 -7.73 -0.62
C VAL A 518 33.57 -8.93 0.07
N LYS A 519 32.62 -8.68 0.98
CA LYS A 519 31.94 -9.73 1.75
C LYS A 519 30.44 -9.61 1.58
N ILE A 520 29.76 -10.73 1.37
CA ILE A 520 28.29 -10.78 1.35
C ILE A 520 27.77 -11.81 2.34
N GLN A 521 26.61 -11.50 2.94
CA GLN A 521 25.97 -12.30 3.96
C GLN A 521 24.65 -12.89 3.44
N ILE A 522 24.71 -14.13 2.94
CA ILE A 522 23.53 -14.80 2.37
C ILE A 522 22.53 -15.21 3.46
N LYS A 523 23.01 -15.86 4.53
CA LYS A 523 22.22 -16.32 5.68
C LYS A 523 22.75 -15.71 6.97
N GLN A 524 21.89 -15.38 7.92
CA GLN A 524 22.31 -14.73 9.17
C GLN A 524 23.34 -15.54 9.97
N ASP A 525 23.13 -16.86 10.10
CA ASP A 525 23.94 -17.72 10.98
C ASP A 525 25.05 -18.47 10.22
N SER A 526 25.45 -18.00 9.03
CA SER A 526 26.49 -18.61 8.21
C SER A 526 27.69 -17.68 8.06
N PRO A 527 28.91 -18.18 7.84
CA PRO A 527 30.04 -17.33 7.49
C PRO A 527 29.74 -16.52 6.20
N PRO A 528 30.18 -15.26 6.09
CA PRO A 528 30.02 -14.48 4.86
C PRO A 528 30.82 -15.11 3.72
N LYS A 529 30.30 -15.02 2.49
CA LYS A 529 31.06 -15.34 1.27
C LYS A 529 31.99 -14.16 1.00
N VAL A 530 33.26 -14.46 0.80
CA VAL A 530 34.33 -13.47 0.59
C VAL A 530 34.80 -13.55 -0.85
N PHE A 531 34.88 -12.41 -1.53
CA PHE A 531 35.42 -12.26 -2.87
C PHE A 531 36.66 -11.40 -2.81
N ARG A 532 37.76 -11.85 -3.40
CA ARG A 532 39.06 -11.17 -3.40
C ARG A 532 39.24 -10.24 -4.59
N ASN A 533 38.47 -10.43 -5.65
CA ASN A 533 38.49 -9.62 -6.86
C ASN A 533 37.17 -9.77 -7.62
N ILE A 534 37.03 -9.03 -8.73
CA ILE A 534 35.86 -9.07 -9.60
C ILE A 534 35.74 -10.42 -10.33
N ASP A 535 36.87 -11.05 -10.70
CA ASP A 535 36.85 -12.31 -11.44
C ASP A 535 36.18 -13.44 -10.61
N GLU A 536 36.43 -13.49 -9.31
CA GLU A 536 35.76 -14.42 -8.39
C GLU A 536 34.24 -14.16 -8.30
N ILE A 537 33.79 -12.90 -8.49
CA ILE A 537 32.35 -12.56 -8.54
C ILE A 537 31.73 -13.05 -9.85
N VAL A 538 32.42 -12.81 -10.98
CA VAL A 538 31.97 -13.25 -12.31
C VAL A 538 31.87 -14.78 -12.35
N GLU A 539 32.91 -15.47 -11.88
CA GLU A 539 32.97 -16.94 -11.80
C GLU A 539 31.83 -17.50 -10.94
N PHE A 540 31.58 -16.88 -9.78
CA PHE A 540 30.49 -17.25 -8.88
C PHE A 540 29.11 -17.18 -9.55
N PHE A 541 28.86 -16.15 -10.35
CA PHE A 541 27.61 -16.04 -11.08
C PHE A 541 27.55 -16.88 -12.36
N GLN A 542 28.67 -17.35 -12.91
CA GLN A 542 28.69 -18.22 -14.10
C GLN A 542 28.58 -19.72 -13.77
N LYS A 543 29.01 -20.15 -12.58
CA LYS A 543 29.04 -21.57 -12.20
C LYS A 543 27.81 -21.98 -11.40
N ASP A 544 26.90 -22.71 -12.03
CA ASP A 544 25.64 -23.18 -11.41
C ASP A 544 25.89 -23.95 -10.11
N GLU A 545 26.85 -24.87 -10.10
CA GLU A 545 27.16 -25.68 -8.91
C GLU A 545 27.65 -24.84 -7.74
N GLU A 546 28.52 -23.86 -7.99
CA GLU A 546 29.06 -22.99 -6.93
C GLU A 546 27.99 -22.03 -6.40
N LEU A 547 27.21 -21.45 -7.32
CA LEU A 547 26.09 -20.59 -6.99
C LEU A 547 25.08 -21.36 -6.14
N MET A 548 24.60 -22.52 -6.61
CA MET A 548 23.65 -23.35 -5.89
C MET A 548 24.18 -23.82 -4.53
N LYS A 549 25.44 -24.28 -4.44
CA LYS A 549 26.05 -24.67 -3.16
C LYS A 549 26.10 -23.54 -2.15
N THR A 550 26.36 -22.32 -2.61
CA THR A 550 26.43 -21.13 -1.75
C THR A 550 25.03 -20.66 -1.34
N LEU A 551 24.07 -20.72 -2.26
CA LEU A 551 22.70 -20.30 -2.01
C LEU A 551 21.90 -21.34 -1.21
N GLU A 552 22.13 -22.64 -1.36
CA GLU A 552 21.43 -23.75 -0.68
C GLU A 552 22.33 -24.62 0.20
N THR A 553 22.51 -24.25 1.47
CA THR A 553 23.26 -25.10 2.44
C THR A 553 22.46 -26.27 3.06
N ARG A 554 21.61 -27.00 2.30
CA ARG A 554 21.15 -28.35 2.72
C ARG A 554 21.19 -29.32 1.53
N SER A 555 21.76 -30.47 1.82
CA SER A 555 22.15 -31.61 0.98
C SER A 555 21.07 -32.35 0.19
N ASN A 556 19.89 -31.74 -0.04
CA ASN A 556 18.82 -32.37 -0.81
C ASN A 556 18.73 -31.77 -2.22
N LEU A 557 19.87 -31.46 -2.82
CA LEU A 557 19.99 -31.30 -4.28
C LEU A 557 20.01 -32.70 -4.90
N GLU A 558 18.93 -33.47 -4.70
CA GLU A 558 18.67 -34.60 -5.59
C GLU A 558 18.28 -33.99 -6.94
N GLU A 559 19.29 -33.83 -7.81
CA GLU A 559 19.19 -33.69 -9.27
C GLU A 559 18.17 -32.70 -9.87
N THR A 560 17.77 -31.64 -9.16
CA THR A 560 16.99 -30.56 -9.78
C THR A 560 17.93 -29.59 -10.49
N LYS A 561 17.80 -29.50 -11.82
CA LYS A 561 18.37 -28.44 -12.68
C LYS A 561 18.26 -27.09 -11.98
N ALA A 562 19.34 -26.31 -11.98
CA ALA A 562 19.34 -24.97 -11.37
C ALA A 562 18.15 -24.15 -11.92
N PRO A 563 17.41 -23.44 -11.05
CA PRO A 563 16.31 -22.60 -11.52
C PRO A 563 16.88 -21.50 -12.43
N GLU A 564 16.06 -21.00 -13.33
CA GLU A 564 16.40 -19.79 -14.07
C GLU A 564 16.58 -18.63 -13.09
N PHE A 565 17.73 -17.97 -13.17
CA PHE A 565 18.07 -16.81 -12.34
C PHE A 565 17.75 -15.54 -13.10
N VAL A 566 16.91 -14.69 -12.49
CA VAL A 566 16.45 -13.44 -13.10
C VAL A 566 17.62 -12.52 -13.45
N LEU A 567 17.69 -12.04 -14.70
CA LEU A 567 18.70 -11.09 -15.19
C LEU A 567 20.17 -11.55 -15.05
N ARG A 568 20.43 -12.85 -14.91
CA ARG A 568 21.78 -13.38 -14.69
C ARG A 568 22.81 -12.92 -15.71
N ASP A 569 22.48 -12.97 -17.00
CA ASP A 569 23.41 -12.58 -18.07
C ASP A 569 23.79 -11.10 -17.99
N LYS A 570 22.83 -10.24 -17.60
CA LYS A 570 23.08 -8.81 -17.41
C LYS A 570 23.93 -8.55 -16.18
N VAL A 571 23.69 -9.28 -15.08
CA VAL A 571 24.53 -9.26 -13.88
C VAL A 571 25.97 -9.63 -14.23
N VAL A 572 26.18 -10.75 -14.92
CA VAL A 572 27.52 -11.21 -15.34
C VAL A 572 28.18 -10.16 -16.24
N THR A 573 27.45 -9.62 -17.22
CA THR A 573 27.94 -8.59 -18.14
C THR A 573 28.38 -7.32 -17.39
N PHE A 574 27.59 -6.88 -16.41
CA PHE A 574 27.92 -5.71 -15.59
C PHE A 574 29.23 -5.93 -14.83
N PHE A 575 29.38 -7.04 -14.10
CA PHE A 575 30.60 -7.31 -13.34
C PHE A 575 31.83 -7.50 -14.25
N GLN A 576 31.67 -8.07 -15.45
CA GLN A 576 32.77 -8.17 -16.44
C GLN A 576 33.29 -6.81 -16.94
N LYS A 577 32.41 -5.80 -17.04
CA LYS A 577 32.78 -4.44 -17.45
C LYS A 577 33.35 -3.60 -16.32
N CYS A 578 33.01 -3.91 -15.06
CA CYS A 578 33.42 -3.14 -13.89
C CYS A 578 34.94 -2.79 -13.82
N PRO A 579 35.90 -3.63 -14.24
CA PRO A 579 37.31 -3.25 -14.21
C PRO A 579 37.68 -2.06 -15.12
N THR A 580 36.90 -1.81 -16.18
CA THR A 580 37.19 -0.78 -17.20
C THR A 580 36.38 0.49 -17.05
N LEU A 581 35.31 0.47 -16.24
CA LEU A 581 34.44 1.62 -16.02
C LEU A 581 35.01 2.59 -14.97
N SER A 582 34.79 3.89 -15.15
CA SER A 582 34.98 4.88 -14.10
C SER A 582 33.98 4.68 -12.95
N SER A 583 34.22 5.27 -11.78
CA SER A 583 33.30 5.14 -10.63
C SER A 583 31.90 5.71 -10.92
N GLU A 584 31.81 6.79 -11.71
CA GLU A 584 30.51 7.38 -12.10
C GLU A 584 29.75 6.47 -13.07
N GLU A 585 30.44 5.86 -14.04
CA GLU A 585 29.83 4.90 -14.96
C GLU A 585 29.37 3.62 -14.23
N LYS A 586 30.15 3.11 -13.26
CA LYS A 586 29.73 1.97 -12.43
C LYS A 586 28.43 2.26 -11.69
N TYR A 587 28.35 3.43 -11.04
CA TYR A 587 27.14 3.84 -10.33
C TYR A 587 25.93 3.90 -11.27
N LYS A 588 26.10 4.53 -12.43
CA LYS A 588 25.01 4.65 -13.42
C LYS A 588 24.57 3.29 -13.99
N GLU A 589 25.50 2.41 -14.33
CA GLU A 589 25.16 1.06 -14.82
C GLU A 589 24.54 0.18 -13.72
N ALA A 590 24.99 0.32 -12.47
CA ALA A 590 24.41 -0.38 -11.32
C ALA A 590 22.97 0.06 -11.08
N GLU A 591 22.70 1.37 -11.04
CA GLU A 591 21.34 1.91 -10.89
C GLU A 591 20.42 1.44 -12.03
N ALA A 592 20.90 1.46 -13.29
CA ALA A 592 20.12 0.94 -14.42
C ALA A 592 19.80 -0.56 -14.25
N LEU A 593 20.74 -1.37 -13.79
CA LEU A 593 20.50 -2.79 -13.53
C LEU A 593 19.49 -2.99 -12.38
N LYS A 594 19.53 -2.17 -11.33
CA LYS A 594 18.54 -2.20 -10.24
C LYS A 594 17.14 -1.86 -10.74
N GLU A 595 17.01 -0.85 -11.60
CA GLU A 595 15.74 -0.46 -12.23
C GLU A 595 15.17 -1.61 -13.10
N GLU A 596 16.03 -2.31 -13.84
CA GLU A 596 15.63 -3.47 -14.63
C GLU A 596 15.15 -4.63 -13.75
N PHE A 597 15.86 -4.93 -12.65
CA PHE A 597 15.37 -5.91 -11.69
C PHE A 597 13.99 -5.51 -11.13
N GLY A 598 13.76 -4.23 -10.84
CA GLY A 598 12.44 -3.73 -10.43
C GLY A 598 11.35 -4.00 -11.47
N SER A 599 11.71 -3.90 -12.76
CA SER A 599 10.78 -4.15 -13.87
C SER A 599 10.46 -5.63 -14.10
N ASP A 600 11.44 -6.52 -13.90
CA ASP A 600 11.30 -7.96 -14.14
C ASP A 600 10.79 -8.74 -12.91
N MET A 601 10.99 -8.21 -11.70
CA MET A 601 10.60 -8.88 -10.46
C MET A 601 9.17 -8.57 -10.03
N THR A 602 8.43 -9.61 -9.67
CA THR A 602 7.21 -9.52 -8.86
C THR A 602 7.56 -9.28 -7.42
N THR A 603 7.54 -8.00 -7.07
CA THR A 603 7.77 -7.54 -5.72
C THR A 603 6.51 -7.66 -4.88
N GLY A 604 5.31 -7.48 -5.45
CA GLY A 604 4.06 -7.62 -4.71
C GLY A 604 3.92 -6.56 -3.63
N PHE A 605 3.82 -5.29 -4.02
CA PHE A 605 3.65 -4.16 -3.11
C PHE A 605 2.65 -3.12 -3.62
#